data_AF-A0A7X8EZ78-F1
#
_entry.id   AF-A0A7X8EZ78-F1
#
_cell.length_a   1.000
_cell.length_b   1.000
_cell.length_c   1.000
_cell.angle_alpha   90.00
_cell.angle_beta   90.00
_cell.angle_gamma   90.00
#
_symmetry.space_group_name_H-M   'P 1'
#
loop_
_entity.id
_entity.type
_entity.pdbx_description
1 polymer ?
#
loop_
_entity_poly.entity_id
_entity_poly.type
_entity_poly.pdbx_seq_one_letter_code
_entity_poly.pdbx_strand_id
1 'polypeptide(L)'
;STWPSGIWNENGKGLHPEALDRLDYFIDQLAQRSIYTNLNLHVGREHSRFLGLPQADESYDKMVSIFMPQLIEAQKEYARALLTRKNAYRQMTYAQDYAVAITEITNENSLFMWSADHVLPTLPEVYAEQLRRLFNTWLKDRYGTTEQLAKAWTKESEPLGRPMLRNADFSEFEPQQAAPAEWVLEQHSGCQAELQTAVFNGRRALVIQPKRISGTDWHLQFNQRSLAVRAGQSYTLQLAAAAQQPCRVTLSVGMAHEPWANLGLWKHIELKPEWQNLTLTFTAPQSDTDARVSISFGNCQTPFALWRISLQPGVQYELEPGESLEKATVGVFANIESQRRRLDRMMFLAETEKAYFDQMYRFIKEDLNFRGMVTGTIVFGPLGLYAQSDMDFIDSHAYWQHPRFPRRPWDPGDWLIDQKAMSDYPDEATLLRLAAERMAGKPFTVSEYNHPAPLDSQAECVPMIASFAAAQDWDGVWLYTYSHSNNAWDREHLNSFFDIDT
;
A
#
# COMPACT_ATOMS: atom_id res chain seq x y z
N SER A 1 -10.74 -21.32 2.83
CA SER A 1 -10.85 -22.61 2.13
C SER A 1 -12.14 -23.34 2.45
N THR A 2 -12.65 -24.15 1.52
CA THR A 2 -13.74 -25.10 1.77
C THR A 2 -13.21 -26.38 2.43
N TRP A 3 -14.10 -27.13 3.08
CA TRP A 3 -13.83 -28.47 3.58
C TRP A 3 -13.24 -29.38 2.49
N PRO A 4 -12.23 -30.23 2.77
CA PRO A 4 -11.64 -30.52 4.08
C PRO A 4 -10.56 -29.54 4.58
N SER A 5 -10.10 -28.61 3.75
CA SER A 5 -9.01 -27.68 4.10
C SER A 5 -9.45 -26.42 4.86
N GLY A 6 -10.73 -26.31 5.20
CA GLY A 6 -11.26 -25.18 5.96
C GLY A 6 -12.68 -25.45 6.47
N ILE A 7 -13.27 -24.47 7.13
CA ILE A 7 -14.56 -24.62 7.82
C ILE A 7 -15.79 -24.35 6.95
N TRP A 8 -15.60 -23.83 5.73
CA TRP A 8 -16.71 -23.55 4.81
C TRP A 8 -17.18 -24.84 4.14
N ASN A 9 -18.49 -24.97 3.91
CA ASN A 9 -19.06 -26.08 3.14
C ASN A 9 -18.67 -25.98 1.66
N GLU A 10 -19.01 -27.02 0.88
CA GLU A 10 -18.61 -27.18 -0.52
C GLU A 10 -19.09 -26.04 -1.43
N ASN A 11 -20.28 -25.48 -1.15
CA ASN A 11 -20.80 -24.34 -1.91
C ASN A 11 -20.24 -22.99 -1.42
N GLY A 12 -19.45 -23.01 -0.35
CA GLY A 12 -18.82 -21.85 0.26
C GLY A 12 -19.79 -20.86 0.89
N LYS A 13 -21.09 -21.13 1.00
CA LYS A 13 -22.10 -20.19 1.53
C LYS A 13 -22.47 -20.45 2.99
N GLY A 14 -22.03 -21.57 3.55
CA GLY A 14 -22.28 -21.92 4.95
C GLY A 14 -21.07 -22.61 5.58
N LEU A 15 -21.17 -22.92 6.85
CA LEU A 15 -20.14 -23.64 7.58
C LEU A 15 -20.39 -25.15 7.52
N HIS A 16 -19.34 -25.95 7.36
CA HIS A 16 -19.42 -27.40 7.24
C HIS A 16 -19.61 -28.05 8.62
N PRO A 17 -20.65 -28.87 8.84
CA PRO A 17 -20.95 -29.43 10.17
C PRO A 17 -19.78 -30.24 10.78
N GLU A 18 -19.12 -31.09 9.99
CA GLU A 18 -17.98 -31.89 10.48
C GLU A 18 -16.77 -31.01 10.80
N ALA A 19 -16.53 -29.95 10.02
CA ALA A 19 -15.41 -29.05 10.29
C ALA A 19 -15.59 -28.33 11.62
N LEU A 20 -16.82 -27.91 11.89
CA LEU A 20 -17.17 -27.26 13.15
C LEU A 20 -17.18 -28.22 14.33
N ASP A 21 -17.59 -29.49 14.16
CA ASP A 21 -17.48 -30.49 15.23
C ASP A 21 -16.02 -30.78 15.59
N ARG A 22 -15.13 -30.88 14.60
CA ARG A 22 -13.68 -31.01 14.84
C ARG A 22 -13.11 -29.79 15.54
N LEU A 23 -13.54 -28.58 15.18
CA LEU A 23 -13.15 -27.36 15.87
C LEU A 23 -13.68 -27.33 17.32
N ASP A 24 -14.93 -27.75 17.54
CA ASP A 24 -15.52 -27.86 18.88
C ASP A 24 -14.69 -28.78 19.77
N TYR A 25 -14.34 -29.96 19.27
CA TYR A 25 -13.51 -30.94 19.97
C TYR A 25 -12.11 -30.41 20.23
N PHE A 26 -11.49 -29.74 19.25
CA PHE A 26 -10.15 -29.17 19.41
C PHE A 26 -10.12 -28.12 20.52
N ILE A 27 -11.07 -27.17 20.53
CA ILE A 27 -11.18 -26.14 21.57
C ILE A 27 -11.43 -26.78 22.95
N ASP A 28 -12.25 -27.83 23.03
CA ASP A 28 -12.44 -28.58 24.28
C ASP A 28 -11.15 -29.22 24.79
N GLN A 29 -10.38 -29.87 23.91
CA GLN A 29 -9.12 -30.49 24.29
C GLN A 29 -8.05 -29.48 24.72
N LEU A 30 -7.99 -28.30 24.10
CA LEU A 30 -7.13 -27.20 24.52
C LEU A 30 -7.56 -26.68 25.90
N ALA A 31 -8.85 -26.45 26.11
CA ALA A 31 -9.39 -25.93 27.36
C ALA A 31 -9.15 -26.87 28.55
N GLN A 32 -9.26 -28.19 28.35
CA GLN A 32 -8.93 -29.20 29.37
C GLN A 32 -7.46 -29.15 29.82
N ARG A 33 -6.60 -28.51 29.03
CA ARG A 33 -5.17 -28.31 29.29
C ARG A 33 -4.82 -26.87 29.63
N SER A 34 -5.83 -26.03 29.89
CA SER A 34 -5.66 -24.58 30.16
C SER A 34 -4.96 -23.83 29.03
N ILE A 35 -5.13 -24.30 27.78
CA ILE A 35 -4.68 -23.60 26.58
C ILE A 35 -5.89 -22.85 26.00
N TYR A 36 -5.68 -21.59 25.66
CA TYR A 36 -6.71 -20.68 25.18
C TYR A 36 -6.55 -20.41 23.68
N THR A 37 -7.65 -20.14 23.00
CA THR A 37 -7.73 -20.00 21.55
C THR A 37 -7.94 -18.54 21.15
N ASN A 38 -7.25 -18.12 20.09
CA ASN A 38 -7.57 -16.93 19.30
C ASN A 38 -8.38 -17.36 18.05
N LEU A 39 -9.53 -16.73 17.82
CA LEU A 39 -10.32 -16.91 16.59
C LEU A 39 -10.26 -15.68 15.70
N ASN A 40 -9.89 -15.89 14.45
CA ASN A 40 -9.81 -14.84 13.45
C ASN A 40 -11.09 -14.78 12.59
N LEU A 41 -11.71 -13.61 12.50
CA LEU A 41 -12.99 -13.44 11.77
C LEU A 41 -12.82 -13.09 10.29
N HIS A 42 -11.60 -12.79 9.84
CA HIS A 42 -11.29 -12.61 8.43
C HIS A 42 -9.78 -12.74 8.18
N VAL A 43 -9.36 -13.79 7.46
CA VAL A 43 -7.94 -14.03 7.11
C VAL A 43 -7.75 -14.04 5.60
N GLY A 44 -8.14 -15.15 4.96
CA GLY A 44 -7.96 -15.40 3.53
C GLY A 44 -9.28 -15.62 2.78
N ARG A 45 -10.37 -14.97 3.22
CA ARG A 45 -11.72 -15.23 2.70
C ARG A 45 -12.14 -14.13 1.72
N GLU A 46 -12.51 -14.52 0.51
CA GLU A 46 -13.06 -13.59 -0.50
C GLU A 46 -14.59 -13.72 -0.54
N HIS A 47 -15.29 -12.95 0.29
CA HIS A 47 -16.75 -12.88 0.26
C HIS A 47 -17.26 -12.29 -1.07
N SER A 48 -16.50 -11.40 -1.70
CA SER A 48 -16.80 -10.79 -3.00
C SER A 48 -17.20 -11.81 -4.07
N ARG A 49 -16.47 -12.94 -4.17
CA ARG A 49 -16.74 -14.04 -5.11
C ARG A 49 -18.13 -14.63 -4.96
N PHE A 50 -18.62 -14.75 -3.73
CA PHE A 50 -19.93 -15.34 -3.43
C PHE A 50 -21.08 -14.33 -3.53
N LEU A 51 -20.75 -13.04 -3.47
CA LEU A 51 -21.68 -11.92 -3.59
C LEU A 51 -21.76 -11.37 -5.02
N GLY A 52 -20.93 -11.87 -5.94
CA GLY A 52 -20.88 -11.37 -7.33
C GLY A 52 -20.25 -9.98 -7.45
N LEU A 53 -19.40 -9.59 -6.49
CA LEU A 53 -18.63 -8.35 -6.55
C LEU A 53 -17.30 -8.60 -7.30
N PRO A 54 -16.76 -7.59 -8.02
CA PRO A 54 -15.48 -7.72 -8.70
C PRO A 54 -14.33 -7.90 -7.71
N GLN A 55 -13.25 -8.53 -8.16
CA GLN A 55 -12.00 -8.64 -7.39
C GLN A 55 -11.21 -7.32 -7.49
N ALA A 56 -10.72 -6.82 -6.36
CA ALA A 56 -9.76 -5.71 -6.32
C ALA A 56 -8.33 -6.22 -6.56
N ASP A 57 -7.38 -5.32 -6.84
CA ASP A 57 -5.95 -5.65 -7.02
C ASP A 57 -5.24 -5.97 -5.68
N GLU A 58 -5.97 -6.57 -4.75
CA GLU A 58 -5.48 -7.13 -3.51
C GLU A 58 -6.28 -8.39 -3.18
N SER A 59 -5.61 -9.40 -2.65
CA SER A 59 -6.24 -10.68 -2.35
C SER A 59 -7.16 -10.61 -1.13
N TYR A 60 -8.02 -11.61 -0.97
CA TYR A 60 -8.78 -11.82 0.28
C TYR A 60 -9.66 -10.65 0.72
N ASP A 61 -10.17 -9.86 -0.24
CA ASP A 61 -11.00 -8.68 0.01
C ASP A 61 -10.36 -7.65 0.99
N LYS A 62 -9.03 -7.62 1.11
CA LYS A 62 -8.35 -6.60 1.93
C LYS A 62 -8.64 -5.21 1.38
N MET A 63 -8.63 -4.22 2.27
CA MET A 63 -9.09 -2.84 2.09
C MET A 63 -10.58 -2.70 1.76
N VAL A 64 -11.10 -3.38 0.74
CA VAL A 64 -12.50 -3.23 0.31
C VAL A 64 -13.51 -3.73 1.36
N SER A 65 -13.12 -4.72 2.18
CA SER A 65 -13.91 -5.20 3.32
C SER A 65 -14.09 -4.17 4.44
N ILE A 66 -13.28 -3.10 4.49
CA ILE A 66 -13.33 -2.07 5.54
C ILE A 66 -14.48 -1.08 5.27
N PHE A 67 -14.84 -0.82 4.01
CA PHE A 67 -15.80 0.24 3.67
C PHE A 67 -16.97 -0.21 2.79
N MET A 68 -16.93 -1.43 2.24
CA MET A 68 -18.01 -1.96 1.42
C MET A 68 -19.09 -2.62 2.28
N PRO A 69 -20.33 -2.08 2.34
CA PRO A 69 -21.36 -2.56 3.26
C PRO A 69 -21.67 -4.05 3.12
N GLN A 70 -21.72 -4.58 1.89
CA GLN A 70 -22.02 -5.98 1.63
C GLN A 70 -20.94 -6.92 2.17
N LEU A 71 -19.66 -6.50 2.14
CA LEU A 71 -18.55 -7.30 2.67
C LEU A 71 -18.52 -7.25 4.20
N ILE A 72 -18.78 -6.07 4.78
CA ILE A 72 -18.91 -5.89 6.23
C ILE A 72 -20.04 -6.77 6.77
N GLU A 73 -21.21 -6.77 6.13
CA GLU A 73 -22.34 -7.61 6.56
C GLU A 73 -22.04 -9.10 6.39
N ALA A 74 -21.36 -9.52 5.31
CA ALA A 74 -20.95 -10.91 5.15
C ALA A 74 -19.96 -11.38 6.24
N GLN A 75 -19.06 -10.51 6.68
CA GLN A 75 -18.17 -10.77 7.81
C GLN A 75 -18.94 -10.86 9.13
N LYS A 76 -19.92 -9.97 9.36
CA LYS A 76 -20.80 -10.05 10.54
C LYS A 76 -21.64 -11.33 10.56
N GLU A 77 -22.15 -11.78 9.42
CA GLU A 77 -22.86 -13.05 9.29
C GLU A 77 -21.97 -14.22 9.67
N TYR A 78 -20.72 -14.23 9.18
CA TYR A 78 -19.73 -15.24 9.55
C TYR A 78 -19.40 -15.20 11.05
N ALA A 79 -19.12 -14.02 11.59
CA ALA A 79 -18.83 -13.84 13.02
C ALA A 79 -19.99 -14.31 13.90
N ARG A 80 -21.25 -13.99 13.52
CA ARG A 80 -22.44 -14.47 14.21
C ARG A 80 -22.55 -15.99 14.15
N ALA A 81 -22.38 -16.58 12.97
CA ALA A 81 -22.48 -18.03 12.79
C ALA A 81 -21.42 -18.79 13.61
N LEU A 82 -20.21 -18.24 13.72
CA LEU A 82 -19.12 -18.86 14.46
C LEU A 82 -19.23 -18.61 15.98
N LEU A 83 -19.33 -17.36 16.41
CA LEU A 83 -19.26 -17.01 17.84
C LEU A 83 -20.53 -17.39 18.63
N THR A 84 -21.69 -17.46 17.97
CA THR A 84 -22.93 -17.92 18.65
C THR A 84 -23.13 -19.43 18.57
N ARG A 85 -22.22 -20.16 17.88
CA ARG A 85 -22.24 -21.63 17.87
C ARG A 85 -22.04 -22.16 19.28
N LYS A 86 -22.93 -23.06 19.71
CA LYS A 86 -22.76 -23.85 20.93
C LYS A 86 -21.79 -25.01 20.66
N ASN A 87 -20.66 -25.01 21.37
CA ASN A 87 -19.70 -26.09 21.33
C ASN A 87 -20.34 -27.40 21.83
N ALA A 88 -20.29 -28.46 21.02
CA ALA A 88 -20.92 -29.75 21.33
C ALA A 88 -20.36 -30.44 22.60
N TYR A 89 -19.10 -30.22 22.94
CA TYR A 89 -18.38 -30.86 24.05
C TYR A 89 -18.41 -30.02 25.34
N ARG A 90 -18.50 -28.69 25.21
CA ARG A 90 -18.44 -27.75 26.35
C ARG A 90 -19.80 -27.17 26.77
N GLN A 91 -20.82 -27.32 25.93
CA GLN A 91 -22.19 -26.87 26.20
C GLN A 91 -22.35 -25.35 26.41
N MET A 92 -21.43 -24.54 25.87
CA MET A 92 -21.47 -23.08 25.87
C MET A 92 -21.22 -22.54 24.46
N THR A 93 -21.64 -21.31 24.16
CA THR A 93 -21.29 -20.68 22.88
C THR A 93 -19.84 -20.24 22.90
N TYR A 94 -19.16 -20.19 21.75
CA TYR A 94 -17.79 -19.64 21.68
C TYR A 94 -17.72 -18.23 22.28
N ALA A 95 -18.76 -17.42 22.12
CA ALA A 95 -18.83 -16.09 22.73
C ALA A 95 -18.84 -16.07 24.26
N GLN A 96 -19.37 -17.11 24.92
CA GLN A 96 -19.37 -17.22 26.39
C GLN A 96 -18.25 -18.11 26.92
N ASP A 97 -17.49 -18.75 26.04
CA ASP A 97 -16.49 -19.74 26.41
C ASP A 97 -15.17 -19.07 26.77
N TYR A 98 -14.73 -19.21 28.02
CA TYR A 98 -13.44 -18.69 28.45
C TYR A 98 -12.26 -19.27 27.65
N ALA A 99 -12.43 -20.44 27.02
CA ALA A 99 -11.40 -21.05 26.19
C ALA A 99 -11.17 -20.29 24.88
N VAL A 100 -12.12 -19.45 24.44
CA VAL A 100 -11.93 -18.52 23.33
C VAL A 100 -11.57 -17.16 23.92
N ALA A 101 -10.28 -16.96 24.18
CA ALA A 101 -9.79 -15.79 24.91
C ALA A 101 -9.72 -14.54 24.03
N ILE A 102 -9.41 -14.70 22.74
CA ILE A 102 -9.19 -13.61 21.80
C ILE A 102 -10.03 -13.82 20.55
N THR A 103 -10.56 -12.73 20.01
CA THR A 103 -11.03 -12.69 18.62
C THR A 103 -10.39 -11.52 17.89
N GLU A 104 -9.84 -11.80 16.72
CA GLU A 104 -9.33 -10.77 15.81
C GLU A 104 -10.37 -10.48 14.72
N ILE A 105 -10.67 -9.20 14.49
CA ILE A 105 -11.65 -8.78 13.48
C ILE A 105 -11.15 -9.16 12.08
N THR A 106 -9.91 -8.79 11.75
CA THR A 106 -9.30 -9.14 10.46
C THR A 106 -7.77 -9.17 10.54
N ASN A 107 -7.18 -10.28 10.11
CA ASN A 107 -5.73 -10.41 9.97
C ASN A 107 -5.18 -9.38 8.97
N GLU A 108 -4.13 -8.64 9.34
CA GLU A 108 -3.34 -7.75 8.48
C GLU A 108 -4.14 -7.00 7.38
N ASN A 109 -5.06 -6.13 7.80
CA ASN A 109 -5.93 -5.43 6.86
C ASN A 109 -6.11 -3.97 7.25
N SER A 110 -5.61 -3.06 6.42
CA SER A 110 -5.72 -1.61 6.66
C SER A 110 -5.72 -0.84 5.34
N LEU A 111 -6.39 0.31 5.32
CA LEU A 111 -6.29 1.35 4.30
C LEU A 111 -4.91 2.04 4.27
N PHE A 112 -4.00 1.66 5.17
CA PHE A 112 -2.62 2.13 5.26
C PHE A 112 -1.58 1.00 5.15
N MET A 113 -2.00 -0.22 4.79
CA MET A 113 -1.06 -1.33 4.57
C MET A 113 -0.17 -1.10 3.34
N TRP A 114 0.89 -1.89 3.20
CA TRP A 114 1.97 -1.71 2.23
C TRP A 114 1.55 -1.58 0.75
N SER A 115 0.35 -2.05 0.36
CA SER A 115 -0.19 -1.97 -1.00
C SER A 115 -1.22 -0.85 -1.22
N ALA A 116 -1.59 -0.10 -0.17
CA ALA A 116 -2.71 0.82 -0.20
C ALA A 116 -2.53 2.00 -1.18
N ASP A 117 -1.31 2.47 -1.38
CA ASP A 117 -0.98 3.55 -2.30
C ASP A 117 -1.20 3.19 -3.77
N HIS A 118 -1.06 1.92 -4.13
CA HIS A 118 -1.33 1.38 -5.46
C HIS A 118 -2.77 0.90 -5.63
N VAL A 119 -3.33 0.23 -4.62
CA VAL A 119 -4.65 -0.44 -4.72
C VAL A 119 -5.81 0.55 -4.61
N LEU A 120 -5.78 1.48 -3.65
CA LEU A 120 -6.92 2.39 -3.45
C LEU A 120 -7.21 3.31 -4.66
N PRO A 121 -6.22 3.84 -5.39
CA PRO A 121 -6.49 4.62 -6.61
C PRO A 121 -6.98 3.79 -7.80
N THR A 122 -6.83 2.46 -7.78
CA THR A 122 -7.12 1.55 -8.90
C THR A 122 -8.32 0.63 -8.65
N LEU A 123 -9.10 0.93 -7.61
CA LEU A 123 -10.28 0.16 -7.24
C LEU A 123 -11.28 0.00 -8.41
N PRO A 124 -11.88 -1.19 -8.60
CA PRO A 124 -13.05 -1.36 -9.46
C PRO A 124 -14.17 -0.35 -9.13
N GLU A 125 -14.90 0.12 -10.15
CA GLU A 125 -15.83 1.27 -10.02
C GLU A 125 -16.82 1.13 -8.86
N VAL A 126 -17.34 -0.07 -8.59
CA VAL A 126 -18.29 -0.30 -7.48
C VAL A 126 -17.70 0.06 -6.10
N TYR A 127 -16.42 -0.23 -5.89
CA TYR A 127 -15.73 0.11 -4.65
C TYR A 127 -15.29 1.58 -4.66
N ALA A 128 -14.81 2.07 -5.80
CA ALA A 128 -14.43 3.47 -5.95
C ALA A 128 -15.61 4.42 -5.72
N GLU A 129 -16.80 4.08 -6.23
CA GLU A 129 -18.04 4.82 -6.03
C GLU A 129 -18.46 4.83 -4.55
N GLN A 130 -18.40 3.68 -3.88
CA GLN A 130 -18.68 3.58 -2.45
C GLN A 130 -17.73 4.45 -1.62
N LEU A 131 -16.42 4.36 -1.87
CA LEU A 131 -15.42 5.15 -1.15
C LEU A 131 -15.59 6.65 -1.43
N ARG A 132 -15.84 7.03 -2.70
CA ARG A 132 -16.14 8.40 -3.12
C ARG A 132 -17.38 8.95 -2.43
N ARG A 133 -18.44 8.14 -2.30
CA ARG A 133 -19.66 8.53 -1.58
C ARG A 133 -19.36 8.85 -0.11
N LEU A 134 -18.65 7.96 0.58
CA LEU A 134 -18.23 8.19 1.98
C LEU A 134 -17.37 9.45 2.11
N PHE A 135 -16.43 9.67 1.18
CA PHE A 135 -15.58 10.85 1.18
C PHE A 135 -16.36 12.15 0.96
N ASN A 136 -17.31 12.16 0.03
CA ASN A 136 -18.14 13.36 -0.21
C ASN A 136 -19.05 13.68 0.98
N THR A 137 -19.59 12.66 1.67
CA THR A 137 -20.30 12.86 2.94
C THR A 137 -19.38 13.50 3.98
N TRP A 138 -18.19 12.93 4.17
CA TRP A 138 -17.19 13.46 5.12
C TRP A 138 -16.79 14.91 4.81
N LEU A 139 -16.52 15.23 3.54
CA LEU A 139 -16.17 16.58 3.11
C LEU A 139 -17.34 17.55 3.30
N LYS A 140 -18.58 17.11 3.05
CA LYS A 140 -19.77 17.93 3.26
C LYS A 140 -19.96 18.27 4.73
N ASP A 141 -19.73 17.32 5.63
CA ASP A 141 -19.80 17.58 7.08
C ASP A 141 -18.72 18.57 7.54
N ARG A 142 -17.53 18.52 6.91
CA ARG A 142 -16.38 19.37 7.25
C ARG A 142 -16.43 20.78 6.65
N TYR A 143 -16.90 20.92 5.41
CA TYR A 143 -16.81 22.16 4.63
C TYR A 143 -18.18 22.74 4.21
N GLY A 144 -19.26 21.96 4.29
CA GLY A 144 -20.61 22.40 3.93
C GLY A 144 -20.86 22.59 2.42
N THR A 145 -20.01 23.37 1.73
CA THR A 145 -20.19 23.81 0.34
C THR A 145 -18.92 23.68 -0.50
N THR A 146 -19.08 23.53 -1.82
CA THR A 146 -17.96 23.47 -2.77
C THR A 146 -17.07 24.71 -2.73
N GLU A 147 -17.65 25.89 -2.49
CA GLU A 147 -16.89 27.14 -2.40
C GLU A 147 -15.90 27.12 -1.21
N GLN A 148 -16.36 26.69 -0.04
CA GLN A 148 -15.52 26.61 1.16
C GLN A 148 -14.45 25.54 1.02
N LEU A 149 -14.79 24.39 0.41
CA LEU A 149 -13.84 23.34 0.06
C LEU A 149 -12.75 23.88 -0.86
N ALA A 150 -13.13 24.50 -1.98
CA ALA A 150 -12.20 25.06 -2.95
C ALA A 150 -11.29 26.10 -2.30
N LYS A 151 -11.84 27.01 -1.47
CA LYS A 151 -11.05 28.00 -0.73
C LYS A 151 -10.01 27.35 0.19
N ALA A 152 -10.37 26.25 0.87
CA ALA A 152 -9.45 25.54 1.74
C ALA A 152 -8.36 24.79 0.95
N TRP A 153 -8.74 24.08 -0.11
CA TRP A 153 -7.84 23.24 -0.89
C TRP A 153 -6.92 24.03 -1.83
N THR A 154 -7.26 25.26 -2.17
CA THR A 154 -6.46 26.13 -3.05
C THR A 154 -5.66 27.20 -2.30
N LYS A 155 -5.70 27.21 -0.96
CA LYS A 155 -5.01 28.21 -0.13
C LYS A 155 -3.50 28.24 -0.35
N GLU A 156 -2.91 27.09 -0.66
CA GLU A 156 -1.47 26.90 -0.87
C GLU A 156 -1.05 27.19 -2.33
N SER A 157 -1.97 27.67 -3.17
CA SER A 157 -1.64 28.03 -4.55
C SER A 157 -0.70 29.24 -4.59
N GLU A 158 0.34 29.11 -5.39
CA GLU A 158 1.28 30.16 -5.74
C GLU A 158 1.21 30.44 -7.25
N PRO A 159 1.08 31.71 -7.68
CA PRO A 159 1.09 32.04 -9.10
C PRO A 159 2.31 31.45 -9.81
N LEU A 160 2.10 30.88 -10.99
CA LEU A 160 3.21 30.36 -11.78
C LEU A 160 4.15 31.50 -12.20
N GLY A 161 5.44 31.30 -11.95
CA GLY A 161 6.49 32.24 -12.35
C GLY A 161 6.91 32.03 -13.80
N ARG A 162 8.05 32.63 -14.16
CA ARG A 162 8.56 32.56 -15.54
C ARG A 162 9.02 31.13 -15.88
N PRO A 163 8.76 30.64 -17.11
CA PRO A 163 9.33 29.38 -17.59
C PRO A 163 10.86 29.37 -17.46
N MET A 164 11.38 28.27 -16.92
CA MET A 164 12.81 28.07 -16.67
C MET A 164 13.51 27.38 -17.83
N LEU A 165 12.78 26.60 -18.63
CA LEU A 165 13.33 25.85 -19.75
C LEU A 165 13.44 26.72 -21.01
N ARG A 166 14.56 26.57 -21.72
CA ARG A 166 14.83 27.19 -23.02
C ARG A 166 14.50 26.22 -24.15
N ASN A 167 14.15 26.76 -25.34
CA ASN A 167 13.79 25.97 -26.52
C ASN A 167 12.78 24.84 -26.18
N ALA A 168 11.77 25.19 -25.38
CA ALA A 168 10.90 24.24 -24.72
C ALA A 168 9.78 23.69 -25.63
N ASP A 169 9.63 24.28 -26.83
CA ASP A 169 8.82 23.80 -27.94
C ASP A 169 9.64 23.07 -29.02
N PHE A 170 10.96 22.96 -28.81
CA PHE A 170 11.92 22.29 -29.69
C PHE A 170 11.94 22.85 -31.12
N SER A 171 11.55 24.11 -31.30
CA SER A 171 11.51 24.77 -32.61
C SER A 171 12.91 25.05 -33.17
N GLU A 172 13.91 25.24 -32.30
CA GLU A 172 15.31 25.40 -32.67
C GLU A 172 16.02 24.04 -32.71
N PHE A 173 15.71 23.22 -33.72
CA PHE A 173 16.36 21.95 -33.98
C PHE A 173 16.75 21.80 -35.45
N GLU A 174 18.06 21.71 -35.71
CA GLU A 174 18.60 21.54 -37.05
C GLU A 174 18.80 20.05 -37.40
N PRO A 175 18.49 19.60 -38.63
CA PRO A 175 18.53 18.17 -39.02
C PRO A 175 19.88 17.45 -38.84
N GLN A 176 20.99 18.16 -38.62
CA GLN A 176 22.33 17.59 -38.48
C GLN A 176 22.83 17.57 -37.03
N GLN A 177 22.08 18.14 -36.10
CA GLN A 177 22.44 18.14 -34.69
C GLN A 177 21.94 16.88 -33.98
N ALA A 178 22.65 16.46 -32.94
CA ALA A 178 22.26 15.30 -32.14
C ALA A 178 21.04 15.58 -31.25
N ALA A 179 20.78 16.85 -30.91
CA ALA A 179 19.65 17.31 -30.11
C ALA A 179 19.32 18.79 -30.41
N PRO A 180 18.10 19.25 -30.06
CA PRO A 180 17.74 20.68 -30.12
C PRO A 180 18.68 21.54 -29.26
N ALA A 181 18.83 22.82 -29.61
CA ALA A 181 19.63 23.75 -28.82
C ALA A 181 19.19 23.76 -27.34
N GLU A 182 20.15 23.83 -26.40
CA GLU A 182 19.96 23.78 -24.94
C GLU A 182 19.50 22.41 -24.38
N TRP A 183 19.28 21.41 -25.24
CA TRP A 183 18.91 20.06 -24.83
C TRP A 183 20.04 19.06 -25.12
N VAL A 184 20.12 18.04 -24.27
CA VAL A 184 21.12 16.98 -24.37
C VAL A 184 20.42 15.63 -24.49
N LEU A 185 20.79 14.88 -25.53
CA LEU A 185 20.51 13.45 -25.62
C LEU A 185 21.70 12.67 -25.05
N GLU A 186 21.52 12.10 -23.87
CA GLU A 186 22.51 11.20 -23.27
C GLU A 186 22.26 9.75 -23.66
N GLN A 187 23.34 9.06 -24.01
CA GLN A 187 23.33 7.69 -24.49
C GLN A 187 24.49 6.95 -23.82
N HIS A 188 24.17 5.96 -22.98
CA HIS A 188 25.14 5.22 -22.17
C HIS A 188 25.08 3.72 -22.46
N SER A 189 26.14 3.00 -22.10
CA SER A 189 26.17 1.52 -22.16
C SER A 189 25.82 0.95 -23.54
N GLY A 190 26.18 1.67 -24.61
CA GLY A 190 25.89 1.29 -25.99
C GLY A 190 24.43 1.41 -26.41
N CYS A 191 23.53 1.95 -25.57
CA CYS A 191 22.17 2.29 -25.96
C CYS A 191 22.19 3.42 -27.00
N GLN A 192 21.21 3.43 -27.91
CA GLN A 192 21.14 4.39 -29.00
C GLN A 192 19.71 4.90 -29.22
N ALA A 193 19.58 6.19 -29.51
CA ALA A 193 18.36 6.85 -29.92
C ALA A 193 18.65 7.96 -30.93
N GLU A 194 17.66 8.28 -31.77
CA GLU A 194 17.73 9.38 -32.74
C GLU A 194 16.61 10.38 -32.46
N LEU A 195 16.89 11.66 -32.71
CA LEU A 195 15.92 12.75 -32.61
C LEU A 195 15.62 13.30 -34.00
N GLN A 196 14.35 13.57 -34.29
CA GLN A 196 13.96 14.26 -35.52
C GLN A 196 12.71 15.13 -35.29
N THR A 197 12.60 16.25 -36.00
CA THR A 197 11.32 16.96 -36.09
C THR A 197 10.45 16.30 -37.16
N ALA A 198 9.30 15.77 -36.76
CA ALA A 198 8.36 15.16 -37.70
C ALA A 198 6.90 15.43 -37.29
N VAL A 199 5.98 15.17 -38.21
CA VAL A 199 4.55 15.13 -37.87
C VAL A 199 4.26 13.81 -37.17
N PHE A 200 3.86 13.88 -35.91
CA PHE A 200 3.50 12.73 -35.08
C PHE A 200 2.04 12.88 -34.65
N ASN A 201 1.20 11.93 -35.04
CA ASN A 201 -0.25 11.93 -34.78
C ASN A 201 -0.90 13.30 -35.07
N GLY A 202 -0.61 13.84 -36.26
CA GLY A 202 -1.19 15.10 -36.75
C GLY A 202 -0.54 16.39 -36.22
N ARG A 203 0.53 16.31 -35.42
CA ARG A 203 1.21 17.48 -34.86
C ARG A 203 2.71 17.47 -35.14
N ARG A 204 3.28 18.59 -35.57
CA ARG A 204 4.74 18.75 -35.68
C ARG A 204 5.35 18.77 -34.27
N ALA A 205 6.27 17.84 -34.00
CA ALA A 205 6.82 17.59 -32.68
C ALA A 205 8.27 17.07 -32.77
N LEU A 206 8.99 17.08 -31.65
CA LEU A 206 10.26 16.37 -31.51
C LEU A 206 9.98 14.88 -31.32
N VAL A 207 10.32 14.06 -32.30
CA VAL A 207 10.20 12.60 -32.23
C VAL A 207 11.51 12.02 -31.74
N ILE A 208 11.41 11.24 -30.66
CA ILE A 208 12.49 10.46 -30.06
C ILE A 208 12.30 9.02 -30.51
N GLN A 209 13.29 8.48 -31.22
CA GLN A 209 13.27 7.12 -31.75
C GLN A 209 14.35 6.28 -31.06
N PRO A 210 13.99 5.46 -30.05
CA PRO A 210 14.87 4.44 -29.51
C PRO A 210 15.30 3.45 -30.61
N LYS A 211 16.60 3.18 -30.71
CA LYS A 211 17.18 2.21 -31.67
C LYS A 211 17.73 0.98 -30.96
N ARG A 212 18.38 1.19 -29.82
CA ARG A 212 18.90 0.13 -28.95
C ARG A 212 18.68 0.53 -27.50
N ILE A 213 17.98 -0.33 -26.78
CA ILE A 213 17.71 -0.14 -25.35
C ILE A 213 18.27 -1.32 -24.56
N SER A 214 18.36 -1.16 -23.24
CA SER A 214 18.88 -2.16 -22.31
C SER A 214 17.90 -2.55 -21.20
N GLY A 215 16.77 -1.84 -21.07
CA GLY A 215 15.85 -1.98 -19.94
C GLY A 215 16.29 -1.24 -18.66
N THR A 216 17.46 -0.61 -18.68
CA THR A 216 17.92 0.27 -17.59
C THR A 216 17.56 1.72 -17.92
N ASP A 217 16.67 2.32 -17.12
CA ASP A 217 16.04 3.62 -17.40
C ASP A 217 17.02 4.74 -17.77
N TRP A 218 18.08 4.93 -16.97
CA TRP A 218 19.00 6.06 -17.09
C TRP A 218 19.98 5.94 -18.26
N HIS A 219 20.05 4.80 -18.94
CA HIS A 219 20.96 4.63 -20.08
C HIS A 219 20.58 5.49 -21.29
N LEU A 220 19.33 5.95 -21.37
CA LEU A 220 18.87 6.92 -22.37
C LEU A 220 18.13 8.05 -21.67
N GLN A 221 18.61 9.28 -21.83
CA GLN A 221 18.00 10.46 -21.21
C GLN A 221 17.94 11.64 -22.17
N PHE A 222 16.85 12.40 -22.11
CA PHE A 222 16.70 13.67 -22.78
C PHE A 222 16.50 14.75 -21.73
N ASN A 223 17.47 15.66 -21.59
CA ASN A 223 17.50 16.60 -20.47
C ASN A 223 17.97 18.01 -20.85
N GLN A 224 17.62 18.95 -19.98
CA GLN A 224 18.16 20.31 -19.94
C GLN A 224 18.67 20.61 -18.52
N ARG A 225 19.85 21.23 -18.42
CA ARG A 225 20.62 21.43 -17.18
C ARG A 225 20.72 22.92 -16.81
N SER A 226 21.52 23.25 -15.80
CA SER A 226 21.78 24.62 -15.35
C SER A 226 20.53 25.37 -14.90
N LEU A 227 19.65 24.64 -14.22
CA LEU A 227 18.43 25.16 -13.61
C LEU A 227 18.67 25.45 -12.13
N ALA A 228 18.22 26.60 -11.64
CA ALA A 228 18.27 26.91 -10.22
C ALA A 228 16.94 26.57 -9.53
N VAL A 229 16.97 25.69 -8.52
CA VAL A 229 15.84 25.38 -7.65
C VAL A 229 16.12 25.81 -6.21
N ARG A 230 15.07 26.07 -5.42
CA ARG A 230 15.17 26.58 -4.05
C ARG A 230 14.46 25.66 -3.07
N ALA A 231 15.10 25.37 -1.94
CA ALA A 231 14.53 24.59 -0.86
C ALA A 231 13.16 25.16 -0.43
N GLY A 232 12.17 24.28 -0.29
CA GLY A 232 10.81 24.63 0.12
C GLY A 232 9.96 25.30 -0.96
N GLN A 233 10.52 25.64 -2.12
CA GLN A 233 9.74 26.22 -3.23
C GLN A 233 9.05 25.10 -4.02
N SER A 234 7.77 25.33 -4.35
CA SER A 234 6.99 24.46 -5.22
C SER A 234 7.22 24.81 -6.68
N TYR A 235 7.15 23.81 -7.55
CA TYR A 235 7.34 23.91 -8.99
C TYR A 235 6.29 23.09 -9.73
N THR A 236 5.94 23.55 -10.93
CA THR A 236 5.02 22.88 -11.84
C THR A 236 5.76 22.52 -13.13
N LEU A 237 5.78 21.22 -13.46
CA LEU A 237 6.26 20.70 -14.73
C LEU A 237 5.07 20.30 -15.61
N GLN A 238 5.03 20.81 -16.83
CA GLN A 238 4.01 20.49 -17.81
C GLN A 238 4.65 19.85 -19.04
N LEU A 239 4.09 18.74 -19.53
CA LEU A 239 4.58 18.00 -20.69
C LEU A 239 3.42 17.67 -21.62
N ALA A 240 3.58 17.94 -22.92
CA ALA A 240 2.70 17.39 -23.94
C ALA A 240 3.44 16.31 -24.73
N ALA A 241 2.98 15.06 -24.60
CA ALA A 241 3.65 13.90 -25.19
C ALA A 241 2.66 12.86 -25.73
N ALA A 242 3.13 12.04 -26.67
CA ALA A 242 2.44 10.87 -27.21
C ALA A 242 3.47 9.79 -27.59
N ALA A 243 3.08 8.53 -27.63
CA ALA A 243 3.93 7.41 -28.04
C ALA A 243 3.27 6.54 -29.11
N GLN A 244 4.04 5.91 -30.00
CA GLN A 244 3.45 5.13 -31.11
C GLN A 244 2.71 3.90 -30.59
N GLN A 245 3.19 3.32 -29.49
CA GLN A 245 2.53 2.32 -28.68
C GLN A 245 2.66 2.73 -27.20
N PRO A 246 1.82 2.19 -26.28
CA PRO A 246 2.01 2.43 -24.86
C PRO A 246 3.44 2.11 -24.42
N CYS A 247 4.13 3.06 -23.80
CA CYS A 247 5.46 2.84 -23.24
C CYS A 247 5.69 3.67 -21.97
N ARG A 248 6.63 3.22 -21.14
CA ARG A 248 6.97 3.88 -19.89
C ARG A 248 8.21 4.77 -20.08
N VAL A 249 8.11 6.00 -19.59
CA VAL A 249 9.23 6.94 -19.42
C VAL A 249 9.25 7.44 -17.97
N THR A 250 10.37 8.00 -17.54
CA THR A 250 10.54 8.54 -16.19
C THR A 250 10.86 10.03 -16.27
N LEU A 251 9.98 10.86 -15.72
CA LEU A 251 10.21 12.29 -15.55
C LEU A 251 10.88 12.55 -14.20
N SER A 252 11.96 13.32 -14.20
CA SER A 252 12.66 13.66 -12.97
C SER A 252 13.24 15.07 -12.96
N VAL A 253 13.36 15.62 -11.76
CA VAL A 253 14.14 16.83 -11.47
C VAL A 253 15.17 16.44 -10.41
N GLY A 254 16.44 16.62 -10.74
CA GLY A 254 17.55 16.22 -9.88
C GLY A 254 18.81 17.04 -10.14
N MET A 255 19.87 16.79 -9.38
CA MET A 255 21.17 17.42 -9.60
C MET A 255 21.72 17.05 -10.99
N ALA A 256 22.35 17.99 -11.66
CA ALA A 256 23.10 17.75 -12.91
C ALA A 256 24.58 17.41 -12.64
N HIS A 257 24.95 17.20 -11.38
CA HIS A 257 26.26 16.80 -10.89
C HIS A 257 26.14 15.73 -9.80
N GLU A 258 27.27 15.12 -9.43
CA GLU A 258 27.38 14.20 -8.30
C GLU A 258 26.92 14.88 -6.98
N PRO A 259 26.10 14.23 -6.12
CA PRO A 259 25.72 12.81 -6.11
C PRO A 259 24.45 12.44 -6.90
N TRP A 260 23.99 13.29 -7.83
CA TRP A 260 22.79 13.04 -8.65
C TRP A 260 21.51 12.93 -7.83
N ALA A 261 21.45 13.62 -6.70
CA ALA A 261 20.31 13.54 -5.79
C ALA A 261 19.01 14.01 -6.47
N ASN A 262 17.90 13.36 -6.08
CA ASN A 262 16.58 13.81 -6.46
C ASN A 262 16.26 15.17 -5.82
N LEU A 263 15.65 16.08 -6.57
CA LEU A 263 15.28 17.42 -6.12
C LEU A 263 13.75 17.61 -6.06
N GLY A 264 13.01 16.54 -5.82
CA GLY A 264 11.58 16.55 -5.47
C GLY A 264 10.67 15.92 -6.52
N LEU A 265 11.14 15.64 -7.74
CA LEU A 265 10.34 14.97 -8.77
C LEU A 265 11.03 13.72 -9.28
N TRP A 266 10.36 12.58 -9.17
CA TRP A 266 10.67 11.35 -9.88
C TRP A 266 9.36 10.59 -10.10
N LYS A 267 8.95 10.41 -11.35
CA LYS A 267 7.67 9.79 -11.66
C LYS A 267 7.72 9.01 -12.97
N HIS A 268 7.28 7.75 -12.90
CA HIS A 268 6.97 6.97 -14.08
C HIS A 268 5.70 7.48 -14.75
N ILE A 269 5.74 7.64 -16.07
CA ILE A 269 4.64 8.06 -16.91
C ILE A 269 4.46 7.01 -17.99
N GLU A 270 3.24 6.53 -18.14
CA GLU A 270 2.85 5.76 -19.32
C GLU A 270 2.38 6.73 -20.41
N LEU A 271 3.16 6.80 -21.49
CA LEU A 271 2.80 7.53 -22.70
C LEU A 271 1.89 6.66 -23.56
N LYS A 272 0.85 7.28 -24.15
CA LYS A 272 -0.15 6.62 -24.97
C LYS A 272 -0.13 7.13 -26.43
N PRO A 273 -0.79 6.44 -27.38
CA PRO A 273 -1.00 6.95 -28.74
C PRO A 273 -1.66 8.31 -28.81
N GLU A 274 -2.59 8.60 -27.90
CA GLU A 274 -3.24 9.89 -27.82
C GLU A 274 -2.31 10.95 -27.21
N TRP A 275 -2.37 12.18 -27.71
CA TRP A 275 -1.65 13.30 -27.09
C TRP A 275 -2.16 13.56 -25.67
N GLN A 276 -1.27 13.42 -24.70
CA GLN A 276 -1.52 13.70 -23.29
C GLN A 276 -0.91 15.05 -22.92
N ASN A 277 -1.65 15.89 -22.19
CA ASN A 277 -1.09 17.01 -21.44
C ASN A 277 -0.96 16.57 -19.98
N LEU A 278 0.27 16.44 -19.52
CA LEU A 278 0.61 16.00 -18.18
C LEU A 278 1.06 17.21 -17.37
N THR A 279 0.56 17.31 -16.15
CA THR A 279 0.98 18.33 -15.18
C THR A 279 1.43 17.61 -13.91
N LEU A 280 2.67 17.87 -13.51
CA LEU A 280 3.29 17.33 -12.31
C LEU A 280 3.74 18.48 -11.42
N THR A 281 3.63 18.29 -10.11
CA THR A 281 4.06 19.29 -9.13
C THR A 281 5.04 18.66 -8.15
N PHE A 282 5.98 19.45 -7.66
CA PHE A 282 6.92 19.03 -6.61
C PHE A 282 7.37 20.22 -5.78
N THR A 283 7.81 19.94 -4.54
CA THR A 283 8.49 20.91 -3.69
C THR A 283 9.95 20.49 -3.59
N ALA A 284 10.88 21.39 -3.91
CA ALA A 284 12.30 21.07 -3.85
C ALA A 284 12.75 20.90 -2.39
N PRO A 285 13.33 19.74 -2.00
CA PRO A 285 13.73 19.50 -0.62
C PRO A 285 14.98 20.30 -0.23
N GLN A 286 15.78 20.72 -1.21
CA GLN A 286 17.00 21.50 -1.04
C GLN A 286 17.20 22.46 -2.23
N SER A 287 18.00 23.49 -2.02
CA SER A 287 18.40 24.43 -3.06
C SER A 287 19.54 23.85 -3.89
N ASP A 288 19.52 24.10 -5.20
CA ASP A 288 20.58 23.72 -6.12
C ASP A 288 20.67 24.73 -7.26
N THR A 289 21.86 25.06 -7.73
CA THR A 289 22.07 26.02 -8.83
C THR A 289 22.34 25.36 -10.18
N ASP A 290 22.53 24.05 -10.22
CA ASP A 290 22.77 23.24 -11.40
C ASP A 290 21.91 21.96 -11.37
N ALA A 291 20.59 22.16 -11.28
CA ALA A 291 19.60 21.11 -11.45
C ALA A 291 19.33 20.83 -12.93
N ARG A 292 18.73 19.66 -13.20
CA ARG A 292 18.25 19.24 -14.52
C ARG A 292 16.82 18.73 -14.48
N VAL A 293 16.08 18.99 -15.55
CA VAL A 293 14.86 18.23 -15.90
C VAL A 293 15.28 17.12 -16.84
N SER A 294 14.93 15.88 -16.55
CA SER A 294 15.29 14.72 -17.36
C SER A 294 14.07 13.85 -17.66
N ILE A 295 13.97 13.43 -18.92
CA ILE A 295 13.11 12.33 -19.38
C ILE A 295 14.03 11.13 -19.60
N SER A 296 13.99 10.14 -18.72
CA SER A 296 14.67 8.86 -18.90
C SER A 296 13.75 7.89 -19.63
N PHE A 297 14.26 7.19 -20.65
CA PHE A 297 13.45 6.35 -21.52
C PHE A 297 14.14 5.05 -21.95
N GLY A 298 15.10 4.57 -21.14
CA GLY A 298 15.78 3.28 -21.36
C GLY A 298 14.86 2.05 -21.35
N ASN A 299 13.60 2.20 -20.96
CA ASN A 299 12.53 1.19 -20.99
C ASN A 299 11.49 1.38 -22.11
N CYS A 300 11.54 2.47 -22.88
CA CYS A 300 10.62 2.70 -23.99
C CYS A 300 11.23 2.18 -25.29
N GLN A 301 10.62 1.17 -25.92
CA GLN A 301 11.09 0.57 -27.18
C GLN A 301 10.49 1.22 -28.43
N THR A 302 9.40 1.98 -28.24
CA THR A 302 8.63 2.55 -29.34
C THR A 302 8.96 4.03 -29.52
N PRO A 303 8.91 4.57 -30.75
CA PRO A 303 9.03 6.00 -30.96
C PRO A 303 7.98 6.78 -30.16
N PHE A 304 8.40 7.89 -29.57
CA PHE A 304 7.50 8.81 -28.89
C PHE A 304 7.83 10.26 -29.25
N ALA A 305 6.89 11.16 -29.02
CA ALA A 305 7.00 12.55 -29.44
C ALA A 305 6.71 13.49 -28.28
N LEU A 306 7.50 14.56 -28.23
CA LEU A 306 7.33 15.68 -27.31
C LEU A 306 6.93 16.91 -28.12
N TRP A 307 5.82 17.53 -27.77
CA TRP A 307 5.40 18.77 -28.41
C TRP A 307 5.88 20.00 -27.66
N ARG A 308 5.76 19.99 -26.33
CA ARG A 308 6.25 21.05 -25.46
C ARG A 308 6.53 20.53 -24.07
N ILE A 309 7.46 21.16 -23.39
CA ILE A 309 7.72 20.96 -21.97
C ILE A 309 7.92 22.32 -21.29
N SER A 310 7.50 22.46 -20.05
CA SER A 310 7.71 23.67 -19.26
C SER A 310 8.01 23.29 -17.82
N LEU A 311 8.92 24.02 -17.19
CA LEU A 311 9.13 24.03 -15.74
C LEU A 311 8.98 25.47 -15.27
N GLN A 312 8.11 25.71 -14.29
CA GLN A 312 7.87 27.02 -13.69
C GLN A 312 7.89 26.90 -12.16
N PRO A 313 8.45 27.88 -11.43
CA PRO A 313 8.21 27.97 -9.99
C PRO A 313 6.74 28.33 -9.73
N GLY A 314 6.22 27.91 -8.58
CA GLY A 314 4.82 28.05 -8.20
C GLY A 314 3.98 26.81 -8.54
N VAL A 315 2.77 26.78 -7.98
CA VAL A 315 1.79 25.70 -8.14
C VAL A 315 0.39 26.27 -8.05
N GLN A 316 -0.48 25.90 -8.99
CA GLN A 316 -1.89 26.26 -8.92
C GLN A 316 -2.69 25.00 -8.62
N TYR A 317 -3.35 25.00 -7.46
CA TYR A 317 -4.33 24.00 -7.09
C TYR A 317 -5.72 24.47 -7.48
N GLU A 318 -6.53 23.53 -7.93
CA GLU A 318 -7.94 23.69 -8.24
C GLU A 318 -8.70 22.40 -7.94
N LEU A 319 -10.03 22.48 -7.91
CA LEU A 319 -10.86 21.28 -7.97
C LEU A 319 -10.84 20.74 -9.40
N GLU A 320 -10.85 19.43 -9.55
CA GLU A 320 -10.89 18.80 -10.88
C GLU A 320 -12.21 19.17 -11.59
N PRO A 321 -12.23 19.28 -12.93
CA PRO A 321 -13.43 19.62 -13.67
C PRO A 321 -14.62 18.71 -13.33
N GLY A 322 -15.69 19.30 -12.79
CA GLY A 322 -16.91 18.59 -12.41
C GLY A 322 -17.01 18.19 -10.94
N GLU A 323 -15.96 18.39 -10.13
CA GLU A 323 -16.03 18.18 -8.68
C GLU A 323 -16.98 19.17 -8.01
N SER A 324 -17.89 18.65 -7.19
CA SER A 324 -18.86 19.42 -6.41
C SER A 324 -19.36 18.60 -5.22
N LEU A 325 -19.38 19.21 -4.04
CA LEU A 325 -19.99 18.62 -2.85
C LEU A 325 -21.50 18.52 -2.96
N GLU A 326 -22.16 19.48 -3.61
CA GLU A 326 -23.61 19.46 -3.80
C GLU A 326 -24.05 18.31 -4.70
N LYS A 327 -23.18 17.89 -5.63
CA LYS A 327 -23.39 16.75 -6.53
C LYS A 327 -22.72 15.44 -6.06
N ALA A 328 -21.98 15.48 -4.96
CA ALA A 328 -21.17 14.37 -4.45
C ALA A 328 -20.18 13.78 -5.49
N THR A 329 -19.52 14.64 -6.26
CA THR A 329 -18.63 14.25 -7.37
C THR A 329 -17.14 14.47 -7.06
N VAL A 330 -16.76 14.90 -5.86
CA VAL A 330 -15.35 15.11 -5.49
C VAL A 330 -14.62 13.77 -5.46
N GLY A 331 -13.52 13.64 -6.20
CA GLY A 331 -12.71 12.43 -6.26
C GLY A 331 -11.87 12.23 -5.00
N VAL A 332 -11.78 10.98 -4.53
CA VAL A 332 -10.91 10.62 -3.39
C VAL A 332 -9.45 10.92 -3.70
N PHE A 333 -9.00 10.60 -4.92
CA PHE A 333 -7.66 10.87 -5.42
C PHE A 333 -7.73 11.83 -6.60
N ALA A 334 -6.73 12.70 -6.73
CA ALA A 334 -6.55 13.56 -7.90
C ALA A 334 -5.08 13.57 -8.36
N ASN A 335 -4.87 14.04 -9.59
CA ASN A 335 -3.52 14.10 -10.17
C ASN A 335 -2.63 15.12 -9.46
N ILE A 336 -3.21 16.24 -9.05
CA ILE A 336 -2.54 17.33 -8.35
C ILE A 336 -3.31 17.60 -7.06
N GLU A 337 -2.65 17.39 -5.92
CA GLU A 337 -3.25 17.60 -4.62
C GLU A 337 -2.45 18.63 -3.82
N SER A 338 -3.12 19.61 -3.23
CA SER A 338 -2.54 20.46 -2.19
C SER A 338 -2.20 19.63 -0.95
N GLN A 339 -1.36 20.15 -0.06
CA GLN A 339 -1.13 19.52 1.23
C GLN A 339 -2.44 19.38 2.00
N ARG A 340 -3.31 20.40 1.96
CA ARG A 340 -4.64 20.32 2.58
C ARG A 340 -5.51 19.20 2.03
N ARG A 341 -5.60 19.02 0.70
CA ARG A 341 -6.37 17.92 0.08
C ARG A 341 -5.82 16.55 0.49
N ARG A 342 -4.49 16.38 0.49
CA ARG A 342 -3.83 15.14 0.94
C ARG A 342 -4.11 14.83 2.42
N LEU A 343 -4.03 15.84 3.29
CA LEU A 343 -4.31 15.67 4.72
C LEU A 343 -5.77 15.28 4.95
N ASP A 344 -6.71 15.96 4.29
CA ASP A 344 -8.13 15.63 4.40
C ASP A 344 -8.42 14.19 3.91
N ARG A 345 -7.78 13.74 2.82
CA ARG A 345 -7.86 12.35 2.35
C ARG A 345 -7.33 11.36 3.40
N MET A 346 -6.19 11.64 4.01
CA MET A 346 -5.62 10.77 5.07
C MET A 346 -6.52 10.71 6.31
N MET A 347 -7.06 11.85 6.75
CA MET A 347 -8.01 11.91 7.86
C MET A 347 -9.28 11.11 7.55
N PHE A 348 -9.84 11.29 6.36
CA PHE A 348 -11.00 10.52 5.91
C PHE A 348 -10.75 9.01 5.93
N LEU A 349 -9.63 8.53 5.37
CA LEU A 349 -9.30 7.11 5.36
C LEU A 349 -9.14 6.58 6.80
N ALA A 350 -8.48 7.33 7.68
CA ALA A 350 -8.27 6.94 9.07
C ALA A 350 -9.57 6.87 9.86
N GLU A 351 -10.46 7.85 9.68
CA GLU A 351 -11.78 7.86 10.32
C GLU A 351 -12.71 6.78 9.74
N THR A 352 -12.60 6.46 8.45
CA THR A 352 -13.35 5.35 7.81
C THR A 352 -12.91 4.00 8.36
N GLU A 353 -11.60 3.78 8.46
CA GLU A 353 -11.03 2.56 9.04
C GLU A 353 -11.41 2.41 10.52
N LYS A 354 -11.27 3.49 11.30
CA LYS A 354 -11.70 3.51 12.70
C LYS A 354 -13.18 3.17 12.85
N ALA A 355 -14.05 3.79 12.03
CA ALA A 355 -15.49 3.53 12.09
C ALA A 355 -15.83 2.06 11.84
N TYR A 356 -15.11 1.38 10.94
CA TYR A 356 -15.26 -0.05 10.70
C TYR A 356 -14.85 -0.89 11.91
N PHE A 357 -13.67 -0.65 12.49
CA PHE A 357 -13.20 -1.39 13.66
C PHE A 357 -14.11 -1.16 14.88
N ASP A 358 -14.49 0.08 15.15
CA ASP A 358 -15.42 0.42 16.25
C ASP A 358 -16.81 -0.20 16.05
N GLN A 359 -17.28 -0.32 14.79
CA GLN A 359 -18.53 -0.99 14.47
C GLN A 359 -18.43 -2.50 14.71
N MET A 360 -17.37 -3.15 14.20
CA MET A 360 -17.17 -4.58 14.36
C MET A 360 -16.92 -4.97 15.82
N TYR A 361 -16.17 -4.16 16.57
CA TYR A 361 -15.94 -4.34 18.00
C TYR A 361 -17.27 -4.32 18.77
N ARG A 362 -18.10 -3.28 18.58
CA ARG A 362 -19.43 -3.23 19.22
C ARG A 362 -20.31 -4.40 18.83
N PHE A 363 -20.32 -4.77 17.55
CA PHE A 363 -21.05 -5.94 17.08
C PHE A 363 -20.63 -7.22 17.83
N ILE A 364 -19.32 -7.45 17.98
CA ILE A 364 -18.80 -8.64 18.67
C ILE A 364 -19.08 -8.59 20.18
N LYS A 365 -18.84 -7.45 20.83
CA LYS A 365 -18.98 -7.31 22.29
C LYS A 365 -20.43 -7.20 22.75
N GLU A 366 -21.25 -6.43 22.04
CA GLU A 366 -22.62 -6.08 22.46
C GLU A 366 -23.64 -7.04 21.83
N ASP A 367 -23.63 -7.19 20.50
CA ASP A 367 -24.66 -7.98 19.81
C ASP A 367 -24.41 -9.49 19.93
N LEU A 368 -23.15 -9.93 19.86
CA LEU A 368 -22.77 -11.34 20.03
C LEU A 368 -22.42 -11.71 21.48
N ASN A 369 -22.36 -10.70 22.38
CA ASN A 369 -22.04 -10.85 23.80
C ASN A 369 -20.68 -11.55 24.06
N PHE A 370 -19.67 -11.32 23.20
CA PHE A 370 -18.35 -11.96 23.33
C PHE A 370 -17.62 -11.53 24.61
N ARG A 371 -17.25 -12.52 25.44
CA ARG A 371 -16.63 -12.30 26.75
C ARG A 371 -15.11 -12.13 26.72
N GLY A 372 -14.44 -12.65 25.69
CA GLY A 372 -12.99 -12.50 25.51
C GLY A 372 -12.57 -11.10 25.05
N MET A 373 -11.28 -10.97 24.78
CA MET A 373 -10.67 -9.74 24.24
C MET A 373 -10.82 -9.66 22.73
N VAL A 374 -10.99 -8.45 22.20
CA VAL A 374 -11.09 -8.20 20.77
C VAL A 374 -9.98 -7.25 20.34
N THR A 375 -9.22 -7.66 19.34
CA THR A 375 -8.34 -6.79 18.56
C THR A 375 -8.86 -6.66 17.13
N GLY A 376 -8.50 -5.58 16.45
CA GLY A 376 -8.94 -5.34 15.09
C GLY A 376 -8.01 -5.98 14.07
N THR A 377 -6.78 -5.48 14.02
CA THR A 377 -5.67 -5.93 13.18
C THR A 377 -4.36 -5.40 13.76
N ILE A 378 -3.23 -5.71 13.13
CA ILE A 378 -1.93 -5.16 13.51
C ILE A 378 -1.76 -3.67 13.20
N VAL A 379 -0.75 -3.05 13.81
CA VAL A 379 -0.43 -1.63 13.57
C VAL A 379 0.16 -1.40 12.17
N PHE A 380 -0.53 -0.57 11.37
CA PHE A 380 -0.04 -0.02 10.10
C PHE A 380 0.28 1.48 10.22
N GLY A 381 1.34 1.78 10.96
CA GLY A 381 1.77 3.15 11.23
C GLY A 381 0.79 3.95 12.11
N PRO A 382 1.00 5.28 12.26
CA PRO A 382 0.24 6.08 13.22
C PRO A 382 -1.28 6.14 12.95
N LEU A 383 -1.69 6.11 11.67
CA LEU A 383 -3.11 6.16 11.31
C LEU A 383 -3.81 4.79 11.51
N GLY A 384 -3.11 3.69 11.22
CA GLY A 384 -3.60 2.35 11.58
C GLY A 384 -3.69 2.18 13.10
N LEU A 385 -2.70 2.67 13.86
CA LEU A 385 -2.74 2.67 15.32
C LEU A 385 -3.93 3.48 15.87
N TYR A 386 -4.23 4.64 15.27
CA TYR A 386 -5.42 5.42 15.61
C TYR A 386 -6.70 4.60 15.40
N ALA A 387 -6.81 3.83 14.31
CA ALA A 387 -7.98 2.99 14.08
C ALA A 387 -8.12 1.83 15.09
N GLN A 388 -7.02 1.33 15.65
CA GLN A 388 -7.02 0.28 16.69
C GLN A 388 -7.22 0.81 18.12
N SER A 389 -7.28 2.13 18.32
CA SER A 389 -7.24 2.76 19.65
C SER A 389 -8.34 2.33 20.63
N ASP A 390 -9.50 1.90 20.13
CA ASP A 390 -10.64 1.46 20.96
C ASP A 390 -10.73 -0.06 21.13
N MET A 391 -9.78 -0.83 20.57
CA MET A 391 -9.68 -2.27 20.80
C MET A 391 -9.24 -2.59 22.23
N ASP A 392 -9.42 -3.84 22.68
CA ASP A 392 -9.04 -4.26 24.03
C ASP A 392 -7.52 -4.23 24.24
N PHE A 393 -6.74 -4.46 23.18
CA PHE A 393 -5.28 -4.41 23.16
C PHE A 393 -4.77 -4.02 21.76
N ILE A 394 -3.50 -3.63 21.69
CA ILE A 394 -2.79 -3.32 20.43
C ILE A 394 -1.90 -4.50 20.07
N ASP A 395 -1.93 -4.91 18.81
CA ASP A 395 -1.12 -6.03 18.30
C ASP A 395 -0.18 -5.59 17.19
N SER A 396 0.93 -6.32 17.03
CA SER A 396 1.86 -6.11 15.92
C SER A 396 2.54 -7.39 15.45
N HIS A 397 2.99 -7.39 14.20
CA HIS A 397 3.76 -8.49 13.61
C HIS A 397 5.14 -8.01 13.16
N ALA A 398 6.12 -8.91 13.25
CA ALA A 398 7.40 -8.68 12.59
C ALA A 398 8.15 -9.97 12.24
N TYR A 399 8.82 -9.94 11.10
CA TYR A 399 9.68 -11.01 10.63
C TYR A 399 11.06 -10.44 10.34
N TRP A 400 12.08 -10.87 11.08
CA TRP A 400 13.46 -10.54 10.74
C TRP A 400 13.88 -11.43 9.57
N GLN A 401 14.37 -10.84 8.48
CA GLN A 401 14.74 -11.59 7.27
C GLN A 401 13.58 -12.39 6.66
N HIS A 402 12.39 -11.77 6.54
CA HIS A 402 11.27 -12.36 5.80
C HIS A 402 11.71 -12.84 4.40
N PRO A 403 11.35 -14.06 3.96
CA PRO A 403 11.71 -14.57 2.64
C PRO A 403 11.31 -13.60 1.53
N ARG A 404 12.22 -13.36 0.59
CA ARG A 404 11.94 -12.60 -0.63
C ARG A 404 11.72 -13.56 -1.77
N PHE A 405 10.74 -13.28 -2.63
CA PHE A 405 10.34 -14.16 -3.72
C PHE A 405 10.60 -13.49 -5.08
N PRO A 406 11.73 -13.78 -5.75
CA PRO A 406 12.17 -13.00 -6.92
C PRO A 406 11.24 -13.05 -8.12
N ARG A 407 10.53 -14.18 -8.33
CA ARG A 407 9.69 -14.37 -9.52
C ARG A 407 8.20 -14.48 -9.21
N ARG A 408 7.81 -15.28 -8.22
CA ARG A 408 6.41 -15.54 -7.87
C ARG A 408 6.21 -15.38 -6.36
N PRO A 409 5.26 -14.55 -5.91
CA PRO A 409 4.97 -14.41 -4.47
C PRO A 409 4.72 -15.77 -3.81
N TRP A 410 5.31 -15.98 -2.63
CA TRP A 410 5.14 -17.19 -1.82
C TRP A 410 5.60 -18.49 -2.51
N ASP A 411 6.55 -18.44 -3.43
CA ASP A 411 7.08 -19.63 -4.11
C ASP A 411 8.04 -20.42 -3.18
N PRO A 412 7.69 -21.65 -2.75
CA PRO A 412 8.54 -22.45 -1.88
C PRO A 412 9.82 -22.96 -2.57
N GLY A 413 9.88 -22.93 -3.92
CA GLY A 413 11.05 -23.33 -4.70
C GLY A 413 11.91 -22.16 -5.20
N ASP A 414 11.51 -20.92 -4.92
CA ASP A 414 12.20 -19.71 -5.38
C ASP A 414 12.09 -18.58 -4.37
N TRP A 415 12.93 -18.65 -3.33
CA TRP A 415 12.99 -17.63 -2.29
C TRP A 415 14.44 -17.39 -1.85
N LEU A 416 14.68 -16.22 -1.27
CA LEU A 416 15.97 -15.76 -0.79
C LEU A 416 15.86 -15.22 0.64
N ILE A 417 16.90 -15.47 1.44
CA ILE A 417 17.15 -14.89 2.77
C ILE A 417 18.61 -14.39 2.78
N ASP A 418 18.86 -13.18 3.29
CA ASP A 418 20.19 -12.52 3.15
C ASP A 418 21.21 -12.95 4.21
N GLN A 419 20.87 -13.89 5.09
CA GLN A 419 21.74 -14.42 6.16
C GLN A 419 22.30 -13.33 7.09
N LYS A 420 21.50 -12.30 7.41
CA LYS A 420 21.90 -11.26 8.35
C LYS A 420 21.51 -11.62 9.79
N ALA A 421 22.47 -11.61 10.71
CA ALA A 421 22.21 -11.61 12.15
C ALA A 421 21.58 -10.28 12.58
N MET A 422 20.51 -10.29 13.38
CA MET A 422 19.85 -9.04 13.77
C MET A 422 20.75 -8.18 14.68
N SER A 423 21.61 -8.84 15.46
CA SER A 423 22.56 -8.20 16.36
C SER A 423 23.61 -7.34 15.63
N ASP A 424 23.96 -7.67 14.38
CA ASP A 424 24.92 -6.92 13.56
C ASP A 424 24.29 -5.70 12.85
N TYR A 425 22.95 -5.63 12.78
CA TYR A 425 22.21 -4.60 12.05
C TYR A 425 21.12 -3.95 12.93
N PRO A 426 21.48 -3.30 14.05
CA PRO A 426 20.52 -2.74 15.00
C PRO A 426 19.60 -1.67 14.38
N ASP A 427 20.07 -0.92 13.38
CA ASP A 427 19.28 0.11 12.69
C ASP A 427 18.18 -0.49 11.78
N GLU A 428 18.33 -1.75 11.36
CA GLU A 428 17.33 -2.50 10.58
C GLU A 428 16.43 -3.38 11.47
N ALA A 429 16.79 -3.55 12.75
CA ALA A 429 16.16 -4.52 13.65
C ALA A 429 14.67 -4.24 13.89
N THR A 430 13.88 -5.32 13.95
CA THR A 430 12.42 -5.23 14.09
C THR A 430 11.97 -4.75 15.48
N LEU A 431 12.80 -4.95 16.51
CA LEU A 431 12.44 -4.73 17.91
C LEU A 431 12.12 -3.27 18.25
N LEU A 432 12.92 -2.32 17.73
CA LEU A 432 12.70 -0.89 18.00
C LEU A 432 11.44 -0.37 17.31
N ARG A 433 11.15 -0.86 16.10
CA ARG A 433 9.89 -0.57 15.40
C ARG A 433 8.69 -1.07 16.19
N LEU A 434 8.72 -2.33 16.65
CA LEU A 434 7.67 -2.92 17.47
C LEU A 434 7.42 -2.10 18.75
N ALA A 435 8.49 -1.66 19.44
CA ALA A 435 8.33 -0.82 20.63
C ALA A 435 7.63 0.52 20.34
N ALA A 436 7.81 1.09 19.15
CA ALA A 436 7.21 2.36 18.75
C ALA A 436 5.71 2.24 18.39
N GLU A 437 5.19 1.02 18.23
CA GLU A 437 3.79 0.77 17.86
C GLU A 437 2.86 0.64 19.07
N ARG A 438 3.43 0.67 20.29
CA ARG A 438 2.67 0.64 21.54
C ARG A 438 1.78 1.87 21.71
N MET A 439 0.59 1.66 22.29
CA MET A 439 -0.28 2.73 22.76
C MET A 439 -0.27 2.82 24.28
N ALA A 440 0.01 4.01 24.81
CA ALA A 440 -0.02 4.23 26.25
C ALA A 440 -1.39 3.86 26.86
N GLY A 441 -1.38 3.07 27.92
CA GLY A 441 -2.60 2.64 28.63
C GLY A 441 -3.34 1.47 27.99
N LYS A 442 -2.79 0.83 26.95
CA LYS A 442 -3.31 -0.39 26.34
C LYS A 442 -2.33 -1.54 26.50
N PRO A 443 -2.81 -2.78 26.71
CA PRO A 443 -1.96 -3.95 26.57
C PRO A 443 -1.36 -4.02 25.16
N PHE A 444 -0.14 -4.53 25.04
CA PHE A 444 0.55 -4.67 23.77
C PHE A 444 1.01 -6.11 23.54
N THR A 445 0.66 -6.65 22.38
CA THR A 445 1.04 -8.00 21.98
C THR A 445 1.83 -8.00 20.68
N VAL A 446 2.62 -9.05 20.49
CA VAL A 446 3.19 -9.40 19.19
C VAL A 446 2.72 -10.81 18.85
N SER A 447 1.59 -10.91 18.14
CA SER A 447 0.95 -12.20 17.86
C SER A 447 1.56 -12.99 16.70
N GLU A 448 2.50 -12.37 15.96
CA GLU A 448 3.38 -13.07 15.02
C GLU A 448 4.80 -12.49 15.04
N TYR A 449 5.76 -13.29 15.51
CA TYR A 449 7.19 -13.00 15.40
C TYR A 449 7.99 -14.19 14.90
N ASN A 450 8.91 -13.99 13.94
CA ASN A 450 9.85 -15.03 13.53
C ASN A 450 11.15 -14.50 12.92
N HIS A 451 12.17 -15.35 12.93
CA HIS A 451 13.36 -15.32 12.10
C HIS A 451 13.28 -16.54 11.17
N PRO A 452 12.75 -16.40 9.94
CA PRO A 452 12.44 -17.53 9.08
C PRO A 452 13.66 -18.38 8.71
N ALA A 453 13.48 -19.69 8.64
CA ALA A 453 14.50 -20.65 8.26
C ALA A 453 14.68 -20.70 6.73
N PRO A 454 15.88 -21.09 6.26
CA PRO A 454 17.12 -21.22 6.99
C PRO A 454 17.75 -19.84 7.23
N LEU A 455 18.10 -19.57 8.48
CA LEU A 455 18.89 -18.42 8.88
C LEU A 455 19.96 -18.90 9.86
N ASP A 456 21.25 -18.69 9.57
CA ASP A 456 22.35 -19.15 10.41
C ASP A 456 22.28 -18.57 11.84
N SER A 457 21.71 -17.37 11.96
CA SER A 457 21.47 -16.66 13.22
C SER A 457 20.08 -16.89 13.80
N GLN A 458 19.32 -17.91 13.36
CA GLN A 458 17.94 -18.14 13.86
C GLN A 458 17.87 -18.33 15.38
N ALA A 459 18.96 -18.81 16.00
CA ALA A 459 19.08 -18.94 17.45
C ALA A 459 18.91 -17.61 18.21
N GLU A 460 19.02 -16.46 17.54
CA GLU A 460 18.76 -15.14 18.11
C GLU A 460 17.27 -14.89 18.37
N CYS A 461 16.37 -15.50 17.59
CA CYS A 461 14.94 -15.19 17.55
C CYS A 461 14.29 -15.15 18.94
N VAL A 462 14.26 -16.29 19.63
CA VAL A 462 13.54 -16.44 20.90
C VAL A 462 14.19 -15.65 22.03
N PRO A 463 15.52 -15.72 22.27
CA PRO A 463 16.14 -14.95 23.34
C PRO A 463 15.98 -13.43 23.14
N MET A 464 16.08 -12.93 21.91
CA MET A 464 15.97 -11.50 21.65
C MET A 464 14.54 -11.00 21.86
N ILE A 465 13.53 -11.63 21.24
CA ILE A 465 12.14 -11.15 21.40
C ILE A 465 11.66 -11.28 22.84
N ALA A 466 11.99 -12.39 23.52
CA ALA A 466 11.54 -12.60 24.90
C ALA A 466 12.19 -11.61 25.87
N SER A 467 13.50 -11.37 25.76
CA SER A 467 14.19 -10.40 26.63
C SER A 467 13.74 -8.96 26.35
N PHE A 468 13.55 -8.61 25.09
CA PHE A 468 13.11 -7.27 24.69
C PHE A 468 11.67 -7.01 25.12
N ALA A 469 10.76 -7.97 24.89
CA ALA A 469 9.37 -7.90 25.34
C ALA A 469 9.26 -7.76 26.87
N ALA A 470 10.03 -8.55 27.62
CA ALA A 470 10.09 -8.46 29.07
C ALA A 470 10.62 -7.09 29.55
N ALA A 471 11.63 -6.54 28.87
CA ALA A 471 12.17 -5.22 29.21
C ALA A 471 11.22 -4.06 28.86
N GLN A 472 10.41 -4.24 27.82
CA GLN A 472 9.43 -3.25 27.37
C GLN A 472 8.06 -3.38 28.06
N ASP A 473 7.84 -4.41 28.88
CA ASP A 473 6.55 -4.72 29.49
C ASP A 473 5.47 -4.94 28.42
N TRP A 474 5.72 -5.89 27.52
CA TRP A 474 4.72 -6.39 26.56
C TRP A 474 3.89 -7.51 27.20
N ASP A 475 2.60 -7.55 26.88
CA ASP A 475 1.62 -8.43 27.51
C ASP A 475 1.52 -9.82 26.84
N GLY A 476 2.09 -9.99 25.65
CA GLY A 476 2.12 -11.28 24.98
C GLY A 476 3.02 -11.32 23.74
N VAL A 477 3.66 -12.47 23.52
CA VAL A 477 4.47 -12.75 22.32
C VAL A 477 4.14 -14.17 21.84
N TRP A 478 3.86 -14.31 20.55
CA TRP A 478 3.64 -15.58 19.88
C TRP A 478 4.64 -15.74 18.73
N LEU A 479 5.28 -16.91 18.69
CA LEU A 479 6.18 -17.25 17.61
C LEU A 479 5.38 -17.82 16.45
N TYR A 480 5.53 -17.20 15.27
CA TYR A 480 4.90 -17.70 14.05
C TYR A 480 5.88 -18.60 13.30
N THR A 481 5.59 -19.83 12.94
CA THR A 481 4.41 -20.62 13.32
C THR A 481 4.86 -21.98 13.84
N TYR A 482 4.04 -22.57 14.71
CA TYR A 482 4.37 -23.86 15.28
C TYR A 482 4.59 -24.93 14.21
N SER A 483 3.69 -25.04 13.22
CA SER A 483 3.80 -26.02 12.13
C SER A 483 2.87 -25.68 10.96
N HIS A 484 3.34 -25.85 9.72
CA HIS A 484 2.51 -25.86 8.52
C HIS A 484 2.02 -27.27 8.13
N SER A 485 2.44 -28.31 8.87
CA SER A 485 1.92 -29.68 8.66
C SER A 485 0.75 -29.97 9.58
N ASN A 486 -0.21 -30.75 9.09
CA ASN A 486 -1.42 -31.11 9.85
C ASN A 486 -1.45 -32.58 10.33
N ASN A 487 -0.45 -33.38 9.95
CA ASN A 487 -0.42 -34.82 10.24
C ASN A 487 1.00 -35.43 10.34
N ALA A 488 2.05 -34.61 10.33
CA ALA A 488 3.45 -35.05 10.38
C ALA A 488 4.17 -34.36 11.54
N TRP A 489 3.85 -34.79 12.75
CA TRP A 489 4.35 -34.21 14.02
C TRP A 489 5.67 -34.83 14.49
N ASP A 490 6.12 -35.88 13.81
CA ASP A 490 7.32 -36.68 14.06
C ASP A 490 8.38 -36.52 12.95
N ARG A 491 8.26 -35.46 12.15
CA ARG A 491 9.27 -35.14 11.14
C ARG A 491 10.60 -34.76 11.83
N GLU A 492 11.67 -34.82 11.06
CA GLU A 492 13.03 -34.47 11.51
C GLU A 492 13.65 -33.39 10.61
N HIS A 493 12.80 -32.64 9.91
CA HIS A 493 13.20 -31.58 8.97
C HIS A 493 12.11 -30.54 8.83
N LEU A 494 12.54 -29.29 8.62
CA LEU A 494 11.66 -28.19 8.28
C LEU A 494 11.11 -28.36 6.86
N ASN A 495 9.81 -28.15 6.69
CA ASN A 495 9.15 -28.17 5.38
C ASN A 495 8.44 -26.85 5.03
N SER A 496 8.61 -25.84 5.88
CA SER A 496 8.23 -24.44 5.66
C SER A 496 9.31 -23.53 6.22
N PHE A 497 9.50 -22.37 5.61
CA PHE A 497 10.44 -21.34 6.08
C PHE A 497 10.02 -20.73 7.43
N PHE A 498 8.77 -20.88 7.86
CA PHE A 498 8.31 -20.31 9.14
C PHE A 498 8.18 -21.30 10.29
N ASP A 499 8.35 -22.60 10.03
CA ASP A 499 8.09 -23.61 11.05
C ASP A 499 9.15 -23.56 12.15
N ILE A 500 8.69 -23.62 13.39
CA ILE A 500 9.55 -23.74 14.58
C ILE A 500 9.54 -25.16 15.18
N ASP A 501 8.58 -26.01 14.79
CA ASP A 501 8.66 -27.45 15.04
C ASP A 501 9.61 -28.11 14.03
N THR A 502 10.25 -29.20 14.45
CA THR A 502 11.29 -29.90 13.68
C THR A 502 10.87 -31.29 13.33
#